data_AF-A0A6I7NWR7-F1
#
_entry.id   AF-A0A6I7NWR7-F1
#
_cell.length_a   1.000
_cell.length_b   1.000
_cell.length_c   1.000
_cell.angle_alpha   90.00
_cell.angle_beta   90.00
_cell.angle_gamma   90.00
#
_symmetry.space_group_name_H-M   'P 1'
#
loop_
_entity.id
_entity.type
_entity.pdbx_description
1 polymer ?
#
loop_
_entity_poly.entity_id
_entity_poly.type
_entity_poly.pdbx_seq_one_letter_code
_entity_poly.pdbx_strand_id
1 'polypeptide(L)' 'MQPFFTTKKGTQGTGLGLSITHDIVKALGGKIDYQSDKNGTIMSIKLTHLS' A
#
# COMPACT_ATOMS: atom_id res chain seq x y z
N MET A 1 -3.10 6.79 -3.67
CA MET A 1 -2.54 6.79 -2.30
C MET A 1 -1.82 8.11 -2.08
N GLN A 2 -2.05 8.80 -0.95
CA GLN A 2 -1.39 10.08 -0.69
C GLN A 2 0.02 9.84 -0.12
N PRO A 3 1.09 10.39 -0.74
CA PRO A 3 2.43 10.32 -0.17
C PRO A 3 2.52 11.13 1.13
N PHE A 4 3.41 10.72 2.03
CA PHE A 4 3.67 11.36 3.34
C PHE A 4 2.55 11.24 4.38
N PHE A 5 1.45 10.54 4.09
CA PHE A 5 0.42 10.28 5.09
C PHE A 5 0.91 9.25 6.12
N THR A 6 0.84 9.59 7.40
CA THR A 6 1.18 8.70 8.52
C THR A 6 0.42 9.10 9.78
N THR A 7 0.05 8.11 10.60
CA THR A 7 -0.49 8.33 11.96
C THR A 7 0.58 8.22 13.04
N LYS A 8 1.81 7.83 12.67
CA LYS A 8 2.96 7.80 13.60
C LYS A 8 3.40 9.21 13.94
N LYS A 9 3.78 9.44 15.20
CA LYS A 9 4.18 10.76 15.71
C LYS A 9 5.58 11.17 15.23
N GLY A 10 5.76 12.47 15.01
CA GLY A 10 7.08 13.06 14.73
C GLY A 10 7.76 12.42 13.51
N THR A 11 9.04 12.05 13.66
CA THR A 11 9.86 11.47 12.60
C THR A 11 9.80 9.93 12.52
N GLN A 12 8.88 9.28 13.24
CA GLN A 12 8.81 7.81 13.38
C GLN A 12 8.28 7.07 12.14
N GLY A 13 8.00 7.79 11.05
CA GLY A 13 7.62 7.22 9.77
C GLY A 13 7.45 8.31 8.72
N THR A 14 8.01 8.09 7.54
CA THR A 14 7.96 9.06 6.43
C THR A 14 6.60 9.10 5.72
N GLY A 15 5.73 8.10 5.95
CA GLY A 15 4.45 7.97 5.24
C GLY A 15 4.58 7.62 3.75
N LEU A 16 5.75 7.14 3.31
CA LEU A 16 6.02 6.86 1.89
C LEU A 16 5.78 5.40 1.47
N GLY A 17 5.80 4.46 2.42
CA GLY A 17 5.78 3.03 2.09
C GLY A 17 4.57 2.62 1.24
N LEU A 18 3.37 3.09 1.61
CA LEU A 18 2.15 2.70 0.92
C LEU A 18 2.00 3.35 -0.46
N SER A 19 2.46 4.59 -0.64
CA SER A 19 2.44 5.25 -1.95
C SER A 19 3.42 4.60 -2.91
N ILE A 20 4.64 4.28 -2.46
CA ILE A 20 5.65 3.60 -3.28
C ILE A 20 5.15 2.21 -3.70
N THR A 21 4.62 1.41 -2.77
CA THR A 21 4.09 0.08 -3.11
C THR A 21 2.93 0.17 -4.10
N HIS A 22 2.03 1.14 -3.94
CA HIS A 22 0.94 1.37 -4.89
C HIS A 22 1.44 1.68 -6.30
N ASP A 23 2.46 2.55 -6.42
CA ASP A 23 2.99 2.94 -7.72
C ASP A 23 3.72 1.77 -8.40
N ILE A 24 4.49 0.96 -7.64
CA ILE A 24 5.12 -0.26 -8.14
C ILE A 24 4.07 -1.25 -8.66
N VAL A 25 3.06 -1.58 -7.84
CA VAL A 25 2.03 -2.56 -8.23
C VAL A 25 1.26 -2.08 -9.45
N LYS A 26 0.94 -0.78 -9.52
CA LYS A 26 0.27 -0.18 -10.68
C LYS A 26 1.14 -0.26 -11.94
N ALA A 27 2.44 0.01 -11.84
CA ALA A 27 3.37 -0.07 -12.97
C ALA A 27 3.48 -1.51 -13.52
N LEU A 28 3.30 -2.51 -12.66
CA LEU A 28 3.27 -3.93 -13.04
C LEU A 28 1.89 -4.41 -13.52
N GLY A 29 0.92 -3.51 -13.73
CA GLY A 29 -0.45 -3.87 -14.11
C GLY A 29 -1.21 -4.68 -13.05
N GLY A 30 -0.72 -4.65 -11.81
CA GLY A 30 -1.33 -5.31 -10.68
C GLY A 30 -2.43 -4.48 -10.00
N LYS A 31 -3.03 -5.07 -8.97
CA LYS A 31 -4.03 -4.45 -8.11
C LYS A 31 -3.68 -4.67 -6.64
N ILE A 32 -4.12 -3.75 -5.80
CA ILE A 32 -4.01 -3.85 -4.34
C ILE A 32 -5.41 -3.79 -3.74
N ASP A 33 -5.71 -4.73 -2.86
CA ASP A 33 -6.95 -4.79 -2.09
C ASP A 33 -6.63 -4.69 -0.59
N TYR A 34 -7.59 -4.14 0.17
CA TYR A 34 -7.46 -3.95 1.61
C TYR A 34 -8.69 -4.52 2.32
N GLN A 35 -8.46 -5.30 3.37
CA GLN A 35 -9.49 -5.72 4.31
C GLN A 35 -9.03 -5.28 5.70
N SER A 36 -9.86 -4.50 6.39
CA SER A 36 -9.52 -4.01 7.72
C SER A 36 -10.71 -4.15 8.66
N ASP A 37 -10.42 -4.62 9.86
CA ASP A 37 -11.37 -4.66 10.97
C ASP A 37 -10.68 -4.20 12.26
N LYS A 38 -11.35 -4.42 13.40
CA LYS A 38 -10.80 -4.08 14.73
C LYS A 38 -9.62 -4.96 15.16
N ASN A 39 -9.40 -6.10 14.52
CA ASN A 39 -8.37 -7.08 14.85
C ASN A 39 -7.11 -6.91 14.00
N GLY A 40 -7.20 -6.20 12.87
CA GLY A 40 -6.05 -5.85 12.05
C GLY A 40 -6.42 -5.47 10.63
N THR A 41 -5.38 -5.38 9.80
CA THR A 41 -5.51 -5.06 8.38
C THR A 41 -4.73 -6.09 7.56
N ILE A 42 -5.37 -6.61 6.52
CA ILE A 42 -4.75 -7.43 5.48
C ILE A 42 -4.67 -6.59 4.21
N MET A 43 -3.47 -6.51 3.64
CA MET A 43 -3.22 -5.92 2.33
C MET A 43 -2.86 -7.06 1.37
N SER A 44 -3.59 -7.17 0.27
CA SER A 44 -3.39 -8.21 -0.74
C SER A 44 -2.96 -7.59 -2.06
N ILE A 45 -1.93 -8.17 -2.68
CA ILE A 45 -1.40 -7.72 -3.98
C ILE A 45 -1.69 -8.81 -5.00
N LYS A 46 -2.36 -8.44 -6.08
CA LYS A 46 -2.60 -9.31 -7.23
C LYS A 46 -1.82 -8.80 -8.42
N LEU A 47 -0.80 -9.53 -8.84
CA LEU A 47 -0.09 -9.27 -10.08
C LEU A 47 -0.74 -10.09 -11.21
N THR A 48 -0.97 -9.46 -12.34
CA THR A 48 -1.50 -10.16 -13.52
C THR A 48 -0.32 -10.58 -14.37
N HIS A 49 -0.11 -11.89 -14.55
CA HIS A 49 0.82 -12.37 -15.56
C HIS A 49 0.07 -12.39 -16.90
N LEU A 50 0.49 -11.56 -17.85
CA LEU A 50 0.09 -11.71 -19.25
C LEU A 50 1.01 -12.78 -19.85
N SER A 51 0.47 -13.98 -20.04
CA SER A 51 1.09 -15.03 -20.86
C SER A 51 1.03 -14.69 -22.35
#